data_AF-A0A1Y3ELC8-F1
#
_entry.id   AF-A0A1Y3ELC8-F1
#
_cell.length_a   1.000
_cell.length_b   1.000
_cell.length_c   1.000
_cell.angle_alpha   90.00
_cell.angle_beta   90.00
_cell.angle_gamma   90.00
#
_symmetry.space_group_name_H-M   'P 1'
#
loop_
_entity.id
_entity.type
_entity.pdbx_description
1 polymer ?
#
loop_
_entity_poly.entity_id
_entity_poly.type
_entity_poly.pdbx_seq_one_letter_code
_entity_poly.pdbx_strand_id
1 'polypeptide(L)'
;AWLPPLSWHQCKPAVERCQHCECDTDGRFIQYASRVIANHTARTTSYWSPDQALGPPDAEPCEASTKSWLPDAQNCDNNNACSLVLGFEVAVVPAHLKLWISWNAADGLKHFILHFDDSSMIALPPATAFCDMPYTLSLDTDKRLTK
;
A
#
# COMPACT_ATOMS: atom_id res chain seq x y z
N ALA A 1 0.45 32.07 15.93
CA ALA A 1 1.65 31.98 15.06
C ALA A 1 1.16 31.78 13.63
N TRP A 2 1.68 32.53 12.67
CA TRP A 2 1.29 32.42 11.26
C TRP A 2 2.05 31.23 10.66
N LEU A 3 1.33 30.24 10.12
CA LEU A 3 1.95 29.15 9.36
C LEU A 3 2.53 29.76 8.07
N PRO A 4 3.79 29.49 7.71
CA PRO A 4 4.34 30.00 6.46
C PRO A 4 3.49 29.49 5.29
N PRO A 5 3.42 30.24 4.18
CA PRO A 5 2.68 29.82 3.01
C PRO A 5 3.21 28.46 2.57
N LEU A 6 2.31 27.49 2.44
CA LEU A 6 2.59 26.15 1.93
C LEU A 6 3.18 26.32 0.54
N SER A 7 4.51 26.38 0.44
CA SER A 7 5.15 26.37 -0.86
C SER A 7 4.81 25.02 -1.50
N TRP A 8 4.60 24.98 -2.81
CA TRP A 8 4.35 23.79 -3.62
C TRP A 8 5.35 22.61 -3.35
N HIS A 9 6.46 22.88 -2.68
CA HIS A 9 7.51 21.92 -2.29
C HIS A 9 7.46 21.43 -0.83
N GLN A 10 6.49 21.84 -0.01
CA GLN A 10 6.48 21.62 1.45
C GLN A 10 5.65 20.42 1.95
N CYS A 11 5.05 19.61 1.07
CA CYS A 11 4.36 18.41 1.56
C CYS A 11 5.32 17.31 2.04
N LYS A 12 6.59 17.34 1.60
CA LYS A 12 7.59 16.33 1.99
C LYS A 12 8.10 16.59 3.41
N PRO A 13 8.21 15.56 4.27
CA PRO A 13 8.79 15.71 5.60
C PRO A 13 10.20 16.29 5.52
N ALA A 14 10.48 17.34 6.29
CA ALA A 14 11.72 18.12 6.21
C ALA A 14 13.02 17.32 6.48
N VAL A 15 12.91 16.14 7.08
CA VAL A 15 14.04 15.35 7.59
C VAL A 15 14.28 14.07 6.78
N GLU A 16 13.30 13.61 5.98
CA GLU A 16 13.38 12.31 5.33
C GLU A 16 13.49 12.44 3.80
N ARG A 17 14.59 11.91 3.24
CA ARG A 17 14.72 11.73 1.79
C ARG A 17 13.87 10.54 1.39
N CYS A 18 12.63 10.78 1.00
CA CYS A 18 11.81 9.76 0.37
C CYS A 18 12.06 9.72 -1.14
N GLN A 19 12.41 8.53 -1.67
CA GLN A 19 12.76 8.35 -3.08
C GLN A 19 11.53 8.39 -4.01
N HIS A 20 10.41 7.80 -3.57
CA HIS A 20 9.19 7.66 -4.37
C HIS A 20 8.00 8.42 -3.74
N CYS A 21 8.25 9.60 -3.19
CA CYS A 21 7.19 10.44 -2.63
C CYS A 21 6.85 11.64 -3.52
N GLU A 22 5.57 11.97 -3.53
CA GLU A 22 4.97 13.01 -4.36
C GLU A 22 4.13 13.97 -3.50
N CYS A 23 3.81 15.13 -4.08
CA CYS A 23 2.79 16.02 -3.55
C CYS A 23 1.63 16.03 -4.54
N ASP A 24 0.40 15.88 -4.06
CA ASP A 24 -0.76 16.12 -4.91
C ASP A 24 -1.01 17.62 -5.13
N THR A 25 -2.02 17.92 -5.95
CA THR A 25 -2.43 19.29 -6.27
C THR A 25 -2.91 20.09 -5.07
N ASP A 26 -3.33 19.41 -4.00
CA ASP A 26 -3.78 20.02 -2.75
C ASP A 26 -2.63 20.14 -1.72
N GLY A 27 -1.41 19.80 -2.12
CA GLY A 27 -0.22 19.84 -1.26
C GLY A 27 -0.17 18.73 -0.22
N ARG A 28 -0.90 17.62 -0.42
CA ARG A 28 -0.85 16.45 0.46
C ARG A 28 0.33 15.56 0.08
N PHE A 29 0.93 14.98 1.11
CA PHE A 29 2.03 14.03 0.96
C PHE A 29 1.51 12.67 0.47
N ILE A 30 2.08 12.18 -0.62
CA ILE A 30 1.84 10.85 -1.17
C ILE A 30 3.13 10.04 -1.08
N GLN A 31 3.00 8.79 -0.64
CA GLN A 31 4.06 7.79 -0.71
C GLN A 31 3.47 6.44 -1.10
N TYR A 32 4.32 5.58 -1.64
CA TYR A 32 3.97 4.21 -2.01
C TYR A 32 4.65 3.22 -1.07
N ALA A 33 4.20 1.96 -1.12
CA ALA A 33 4.90 0.89 -0.42
C ALA A 33 6.34 0.80 -0.94
N SER A 34 7.30 0.80 -0.01
CA SER A 34 8.74 0.73 -0.31
C SER A 34 9.38 -0.56 0.21
N ARG A 35 8.65 -1.31 1.04
CA ARG A 35 9.08 -2.58 1.61
C ARG A 35 7.96 -3.59 1.54
N VAL A 36 8.34 -4.84 1.34
CA VAL A 36 7.43 -5.97 1.34
C VAL A 36 8.02 -7.11 2.16
N ILE A 37 7.17 -7.74 2.95
CA ILE A 37 7.47 -8.98 3.66
C ILE A 37 6.40 -9.98 3.26
N ALA A 38 6.82 -11.11 2.70
CA ALA A 38 5.92 -12.20 2.33
C ALA A 38 6.33 -13.46 3.10
N ASN A 39 5.34 -14.25 3.53
CA ASN A 39 5.61 -15.46 4.32
C ASN A 39 6.17 -16.62 3.47
N HIS A 40 5.94 -16.58 2.15
CA HIS A 40 6.48 -17.57 1.22
C HIS A 40 7.81 -17.09 0.63
N THR A 41 8.88 -17.87 0.90
CA THR A 41 10.29 -17.56 0.61
C THR A 41 10.70 -17.73 -0.86
N ALA A 42 9.77 -17.63 -1.80
CA ALA A 42 10.15 -17.54 -3.21
C ALA A 42 10.45 -16.06 -3.54
N ARG A 43 11.64 -15.57 -3.14
CA ARG A 43 12.31 -14.48 -3.87
C ARG A 43 12.74 -15.02 -5.24
N THR A 44 11.78 -15.49 -6.03
CA THR A 44 11.99 -15.74 -7.45
C THR A 44 11.83 -14.39 -8.12
N THR A 45 12.77 -14.02 -8.98
CA THR A 45 12.67 -12.86 -9.89
C THR A 45 11.60 -13.07 -10.97
N SER A 46 10.54 -13.80 -10.64
CA SER A 46 9.48 -14.23 -11.52
C SER A 46 8.38 -13.18 -11.62
N TYR A 47 7.55 -13.33 -12.64
CA TYR A 47 6.27 -12.64 -12.73
C TYR A 47 5.44 -12.81 -11.44
N TRP A 48 4.66 -11.77 -11.09
CA TRP A 48 3.76 -11.75 -9.95
C TRP A 48 4.41 -11.87 -8.56
N SER A 49 5.70 -11.55 -8.44
CA SER A 49 6.39 -11.56 -7.14
C SER A 49 5.85 -10.50 -6.17
N PRO A 50 6.08 -10.65 -4.84
CA PRO A 50 5.69 -9.64 -3.86
C PRO A 50 6.30 -8.25 -4.12
N ASP A 51 7.49 -8.20 -4.73
CA ASP A 51 8.15 -6.93 -5.10
C ASP A 51 7.33 -6.10 -6.10
N GLN A 52 6.40 -6.72 -6.83
CA GLN A 52 5.48 -6.03 -7.74
C GLN A 52 4.34 -5.27 -7.05
N ALA A 53 4.22 -5.38 -5.73
CA ALA A 53 3.33 -4.54 -4.93
C ALA A 53 3.98 -3.22 -4.48
N LEU A 54 5.25 -2.98 -4.84
CA LEU A 54 6.00 -1.80 -4.44
C LEU A 54 5.92 -0.68 -5.49
N GLY A 55 6.06 0.55 -5.02
CA GLY A 55 6.08 1.73 -5.90
C GLY A 55 4.69 2.15 -6.40
N PRO A 56 4.65 3.09 -7.36
CA PRO A 56 3.41 3.55 -7.95
C PRO A 56 2.74 2.43 -8.77
N PRO A 57 1.40 2.32 -8.75
CA PRO A 57 0.67 1.37 -9.59
C PRO A 57 0.95 1.58 -11.08
N ASP A 58 1.39 0.53 -11.76
CA ASP A 58 1.80 0.53 -13.18
C ASP A 58 1.22 -0.64 -14.01
N ALA A 59 0.41 -1.48 -13.36
CA ALA A 59 -0.30 -2.61 -13.95
C ALA A 59 -1.49 -2.16 -14.81
N GLU A 60 -1.75 -2.91 -15.88
CA GLU A 60 -2.93 -2.72 -16.73
C GLU A 60 -4.23 -2.99 -15.96
N PRO A 61 -5.24 -2.10 -16.06
CA PRO A 61 -6.50 -2.27 -15.34
C PRO A 61 -7.30 -3.45 -15.89
N CYS A 62 -7.90 -4.22 -15.00
CA CYS A 62 -8.73 -5.39 -15.32
C CYS A 62 -8.03 -6.50 -16.12
N GLU A 63 -6.70 -6.55 -16.07
CA GLU A 63 -5.89 -7.55 -16.76
C GLU A 63 -4.95 -8.30 -15.81
N ALA A 64 -4.58 -9.51 -16.22
CA ALA A 64 -3.61 -10.36 -15.56
C ALA A 64 -2.17 -9.83 -15.75
N SER A 65 -1.85 -8.69 -15.15
CA SER A 65 -0.56 -8.03 -15.38
C SER A 65 0.55 -8.68 -14.56
N THR A 66 1.67 -8.94 -15.23
CA THR A 66 2.93 -9.31 -14.57
C THR A 66 3.67 -8.11 -14.00
N LYS A 67 2.97 -7.01 -13.70
CA LYS A 67 3.46 -5.85 -12.94
C LYS A 67 2.74 -5.71 -11.60
N SER A 68 1.81 -6.61 -11.29
CA SER A 68 1.12 -6.67 -10.01
C SER A 68 1.43 -7.96 -9.29
N TRP A 69 1.45 -7.93 -7.96
CA TRP A 69 1.52 -9.15 -7.17
C TRP A 69 0.26 -10.00 -7.35
N LEU A 70 0.45 -11.29 -7.60
CA LEU A 70 -0.61 -12.29 -7.63
C LEU A 70 -0.15 -13.50 -6.80
N PRO A 71 -0.79 -13.80 -5.66
CA PRO A 71 -0.44 -14.99 -4.91
C PRO A 71 -0.92 -16.25 -5.63
N ASP A 72 -0.19 -17.35 -5.43
CA ASP A 72 -0.63 -18.66 -5.91
C ASP A 72 -1.84 -19.14 -5.08
N ALA A 73 -3.02 -19.04 -5.69
CA ALA A 73 -4.30 -19.39 -5.06
C ALA A 73 -4.33 -20.84 -4.54
N GLN A 74 -3.57 -21.76 -5.16
CA GLN A 74 -3.52 -23.17 -4.75
C GLN A 74 -2.80 -23.36 -3.40
N ASN A 75 -2.02 -22.38 -2.96
CA ASN A 75 -1.22 -22.45 -1.75
C ASN A 75 -1.79 -21.58 -0.61
N CYS A 76 -2.91 -20.87 -0.80
CA CYS A 76 -3.46 -19.95 0.21
C CYS A 76 -3.84 -20.61 1.53
N ASP A 77 -4.33 -21.85 1.49
CA ASP A 77 -4.78 -22.58 2.69
C ASP A 77 -3.61 -22.97 3.62
N ASN A 78 -2.37 -22.92 3.11
CA ASN A 78 -1.17 -23.24 3.87
C ASN A 78 -0.43 -21.94 4.28
N ASN A 79 -0.28 -21.72 5.59
CA ASN A 79 0.69 -20.77 6.17
C ASN A 79 0.57 -19.30 5.70
N ASN A 80 -0.61 -18.77 5.45
CA ASN A 80 -0.79 -17.37 4.99
C ASN A 80 0.02 -17.05 3.72
N ALA A 81 0.23 -18.02 2.82
CA ALA A 81 1.04 -17.83 1.61
C ALA A 81 0.46 -16.78 0.64
N CYS A 82 -0.82 -16.42 0.81
CA CYS A 82 -1.52 -15.38 0.05
C CYS A 82 -1.65 -14.06 0.82
N SER A 83 -0.69 -13.80 1.73
CA SER A 83 -0.58 -12.54 2.44
C SER A 83 0.77 -11.89 2.18
N LEU A 84 0.77 -10.57 2.19
CA LEU A 84 1.98 -9.76 2.24
C LEU A 84 1.78 -8.62 3.23
N VAL A 85 2.89 -8.15 3.78
CA VAL A 85 2.94 -6.97 4.64
C VAL A 85 3.72 -5.90 3.89
N LEU A 86 3.11 -4.73 3.72
CA LEU A 86 3.72 -3.58 3.06
C LEU A 86 4.19 -2.58 4.12
N GLY A 87 5.38 -2.03 3.88
CA GLY A 87 5.97 -0.96 4.68
C GLY A 87 6.17 0.30 3.85
N PHE A 88 6.18 1.44 4.54
CA PHE A 88 6.33 2.77 3.94
C PHE A 88 7.69 3.37 4.28
N GLU A 89 8.20 4.25 3.43
CA GLU A 89 9.52 4.87 3.69
C GLU A 89 9.45 5.84 4.88
N VAL A 90 8.34 6.58 4.97
CA VAL A 90 8.10 7.63 5.97
C VAL A 90 6.94 7.22 6.88
N ALA A 91 7.14 7.32 8.19
CA ALA A 91 6.05 7.14 9.14
C ALA A 91 5.13 8.37 9.12
N VAL A 92 3.87 8.18 8.72
CA VAL A 92 2.89 9.27 8.60
C VAL A 92 1.57 8.88 9.24
N VAL A 93 0.82 9.89 9.71
CA VAL A 93 -0.60 9.72 10.04
C VAL A 93 -1.37 9.76 8.72
N PRO A 94 -1.95 8.64 8.25
CA PRO A 94 -2.58 8.60 6.94
C PRO A 94 -3.95 9.24 6.98
N ALA A 95 -4.25 10.13 6.03
CA ALA A 95 -5.63 10.59 5.79
C ALA A 95 -6.41 9.60 4.93
N HIS A 96 -5.73 9.02 3.94
CA HIS A 96 -6.31 8.06 3.01
C HIS A 96 -5.32 6.93 2.75
N LEU A 97 -5.86 5.73 2.57
CA LEU A 97 -5.15 4.61 1.99
C LEU A 97 -5.81 4.21 0.67
N LYS A 98 -4.99 3.98 -0.36
CA LYS A 98 -5.43 3.55 -1.68
C LYS A 98 -4.80 2.21 -2.02
N LEU A 99 -5.60 1.24 -2.41
CA LEU A 99 -5.17 -0.08 -2.88
C LEU A 99 -5.64 -0.27 -4.32
N TRP A 100 -4.72 -0.63 -5.20
CA TRP A 100 -5.03 -0.97 -6.59
C TRP A 100 -5.10 -2.48 -6.73
N ILE A 101 -6.25 -2.97 -7.19
CA ILE A 101 -6.48 -4.39 -7.44
C ILE A 101 -6.63 -4.52 -8.96
N SER A 102 -5.60 -4.95 -9.67
CA SER A 102 -5.57 -4.95 -11.15
C SER A 102 -6.43 -6.05 -11.79
N TRP A 103 -6.74 -7.12 -11.05
CA TRP A 103 -7.54 -8.24 -11.54
C TRP A 103 -8.63 -8.59 -10.53
N ASN A 104 -9.85 -8.84 -11.02
CA ASN A 104 -10.99 -9.47 -10.31
C ASN A 104 -10.59 -10.70 -9.49
N ALA A 105 -10.14 -10.46 -8.26
CA ALA A 105 -10.11 -11.48 -7.23
C ALA A 105 -11.56 -11.85 -6.91
N ALA A 106 -11.98 -13.07 -7.27
CA ALA A 106 -13.36 -13.54 -7.08
C ALA A 106 -13.87 -13.35 -5.63
N ASP A 107 -12.96 -13.39 -4.65
CA ASP A 107 -13.25 -13.25 -3.22
C ASP A 107 -12.77 -11.92 -2.59
N GLY A 108 -12.21 -10.99 -3.37
CA GLY A 108 -11.69 -9.71 -2.86
C GLY A 108 -10.60 -9.81 -1.78
N LEU A 109 -10.42 -8.74 -1.01
CA LEU A 109 -9.52 -8.65 0.15
C LEU A 109 -10.23 -9.22 1.40
N LYS A 110 -9.78 -10.40 1.87
CA LYS A 110 -10.37 -11.09 3.03
C LYS A 110 -9.89 -10.54 4.38
N HIS A 111 -8.58 -10.34 4.51
CA HIS A 111 -7.96 -9.85 5.74
C HIS A 111 -7.10 -8.65 5.44
N PHE A 112 -7.44 -7.52 6.05
CA PHE A 112 -6.73 -6.28 5.85
C PHE A 112 -6.45 -5.63 7.21
N ILE A 113 -5.18 -5.46 7.56
CA ILE A 113 -4.76 -5.04 8.90
C ILE A 113 -3.80 -3.85 8.75
N LEU A 114 -4.10 -2.78 9.49
CA LEU A 114 -3.19 -1.65 9.64
C LEU A 114 -2.29 -1.87 10.85
N HIS A 115 -0.99 -1.69 10.65
CA HIS A 115 0.03 -1.73 11.70
C HIS A 115 0.54 -0.31 11.98
N PHE A 116 0.55 0.07 13.25
CA PHE A 116 0.97 1.40 13.69
C PHE A 116 2.30 1.35 14.44
N ASP A 117 3.04 2.47 14.46
CA ASP A 117 4.33 2.61 15.13
C ASP A 117 4.29 2.31 16.64
N ASP A 118 3.14 2.50 17.27
CA ASP A 118 2.91 2.20 18.69
C ASP A 118 2.64 0.70 18.95
N SER A 119 2.90 -0.16 17.97
CA SER A 119 2.63 -1.61 17.94
C SER A 119 1.15 -1.99 17.98
N SER A 120 0.22 -1.02 17.96
CA SER A 120 -1.20 -1.30 17.83
C SER A 120 -1.55 -1.74 16.40
N MET A 121 -2.62 -2.53 16.29
CA MET A 121 -3.12 -3.04 15.02
C MET A 121 -4.63 -2.84 14.94
N ILE A 122 -5.13 -2.53 13.74
CA ILE A 122 -6.56 -2.44 13.47
C ILE A 122 -6.89 -3.33 12.28
N ALA A 123 -7.73 -4.33 12.50
CA ALA A 123 -8.31 -5.12 11.43
C ALA A 123 -9.48 -4.35 10.79
N LEU A 124 -9.42 -4.22 9.47
CA LEU A 124 -10.44 -3.59 8.67
C LEU A 124 -11.39 -4.64 8.09
N PRO A 125 -12.65 -4.27 7.78
CA PRO A 125 -13.60 -5.19 7.16
C PRO A 125 -13.08 -5.73 5.82
N PRO A 126 -13.47 -6.97 5.44
CA PRO A 126 -13.24 -7.47 4.09
C PRO A 126 -13.82 -6.52 3.04
N ALA A 127 -13.14 -6.40 1.91
CA ALA A 127 -13.52 -5.46 0.87
C ALA A 127 -13.36 -6.08 -0.52
N THR A 128 -14.31 -5.79 -1.40
CA THR A 128 -14.16 -5.99 -2.84
C THR A 128 -13.78 -4.65 -3.47
N ALA A 129 -13.03 -4.70 -4.57
CA ALA A 129 -12.67 -3.52 -5.34
C ALA A 129 -12.91 -3.77 -6.82
N PHE A 130 -13.17 -2.69 -7.55
CA PHE A 130 -13.18 -2.72 -9.00
C PHE A 130 -11.74 -2.73 -9.52
N CYS A 131 -11.55 -3.33 -10.70
CA CYS A 131 -10.23 -3.50 -11.29
C CYS A 131 -9.70 -2.30 -12.09
N ASP A 132 -10.52 -1.26 -12.23
CA ASP A 132 -10.28 -0.04 -13.01
C ASP A 132 -10.11 1.22 -12.14
N MET A 133 -10.26 1.10 -10.81
CA MET A 133 -10.12 2.22 -9.88
C MET A 133 -9.56 1.77 -8.52
N PRO A 134 -8.88 2.65 -7.77
CA PRO A 134 -8.35 2.29 -6.47
C PRO A 134 -9.46 2.14 -5.43
N TYR A 135 -9.39 1.06 -4.64
CA TYR A 135 -10.09 0.98 -3.37
C TYR A 135 -9.52 2.03 -2.41
N THR A 136 -10.33 3.00 -2.03
CA THR A 136 -9.90 4.13 -1.19
C THR A 136 -10.61 4.09 0.15
N LEU A 137 -9.82 4.09 1.23
CA LEU A 137 -10.29 4.18 2.60
C LEU A 137 -9.85 5.51 3.21
N SER A 138 -10.79 6.23 3.80
CA SER A 138 -10.48 7.37 4.67
C SER A 138 -10.18 6.87 6.07
N LEU A 139 -9.07 7.29 6.63
CA LEU A 139 -8.61 6.86 7.95
C LEU A 139 -8.76 8.02 8.94
N ASP A 140 -9.57 7.82 9.97
CA ASP A 140 -9.73 8.74 11.08
C ASP A 140 -8.87 8.22 12.25
N THR A 141 -7.60 8.63 12.26
CA THR A 141 -6.64 8.23 13.28
C THR A 141 -5.61 9.33 13.50
N ASP A 142 -5.10 9.42 14.72
CA ASP A 142 -3.97 10.25 15.12
C ASP A 142 -2.64 9.47 15.13
N LYS A 143 -2.68 8.18 14.79
CA LYS A 143 -1.54 7.27 14.83
C LYS A 143 -0.80 7.17 13.50
N ARG A 144 0.51 6.95 13.58
CA ARG A 144 1.37 6.78 12.41
C ARG A 144 1.45 5.32 11.99
N LEU A 145 1.35 5.05 10.68
CA LEU A 145 1.59 3.73 10.14
C LEU A 145 3.07 3.35 10.21
N THR A 146 3.33 2.06 10.45
CA THR A 146 4.68 1.51 10.55
C THR A 146 5.46 1.63 9.23
N LYS A 147 6.77 1.85 9.35
CA LYS A 147 7.73 1.84 8.24
C LYS A 147 8.05 0.42 7.73
#